data_AF-A0A245ZKW7-F1
#
_entry.id   AF-A0A245ZKW7-F1
#
_cell.length_a   1.000
_cell.length_b   1.000
_cell.length_c   1.000
_cell.angle_alpha   90.00
_cell.angle_beta   90.00
_cell.angle_gamma   90.00
#
_symmetry.space_group_name_H-M   'P 1'
#
loop_
_entity.id
_entity.type
_entity.pdbx_description
1 polymer ?
#
loop_
_entity_poly.entity_id
_entity_poly.type
_entity_poly.pdbx_seq_one_letter_code
_entity_poly.pdbx_strand_id
1 'polypeptide(L)'
;MDHHKGASASPRSTRHTGRYPSQIVDSPPLTGHGAIMVPLSFGGQMLTPLGEGAIHWPARDALLVADLHLEKASWFARSGQMLPPYDSLATLSDLTALVRKLAVREVWCLGDSFHDTQGCDRLPAAAQDMLRALTAGTRWTWITGNHDPHGVDRCGGDVVDEALVDGLMLRHAAHADEPRPELSGHYHPKLRVRVRGKLISRRCFVATGSKLILPAFGSLTGGLDATHPEIVRAVGKQADALVPVENRLLRFPLAA
;
A
#
# COMPACT_ATOMS: atom_id res chain seq x y z
N MET A 1 -36.36 -40.97 72.93
CA MET A 1 -36.20 -42.08 71.98
C MET A 1 -35.43 -41.54 70.79
N ASP A 2 -34.20 -41.87 70.45
CA ASP A 2 -33.01 -42.42 71.11
C ASP A 2 -31.86 -41.94 70.20
N HIS A 3 -30.85 -41.24 70.73
CA HIS A 3 -29.50 -41.75 70.97
C HIS A 3 -28.88 -42.64 69.88
N HIS A 4 -27.87 -42.12 69.17
CA HIS A 4 -26.44 -42.55 69.18
C HIS A 4 -25.65 -41.70 68.16
N LYS A 5 -24.63 -40.88 68.47
CA LYS A 5 -23.28 -41.02 69.09
C LYS A 5 -22.24 -41.82 68.28
N GLY A 6 -21.13 -41.14 67.98
CA GLY A 6 -19.78 -41.67 67.66
C GLY A 6 -19.01 -40.70 66.73
N ALA A 7 -18.25 -39.69 67.21
CA ALA A 7 -16.87 -39.70 67.75
C ALA A 7 -15.81 -40.16 66.70
N SER A 8 -14.63 -39.58 66.50
CA SER A 8 -13.89 -38.45 67.10
C SER A 8 -12.67 -38.04 66.22
N ALA A 9 -12.14 -36.86 66.52
CA ALA A 9 -11.06 -36.04 65.96
C ALA A 9 -9.65 -36.61 65.65
N SER A 10 -9.01 -36.03 64.59
CA SER A 10 -7.66 -35.40 64.41
C SER A 10 -6.35 -36.13 64.86
N PRO A 11 -5.09 -35.75 64.45
CA PRO A 11 -4.61 -34.46 63.92
C PRO A 11 -3.50 -34.50 62.81
N ARG A 12 -2.96 -33.30 62.52
CA ARG A 12 -1.97 -32.84 61.52
C ARG A 12 -0.55 -33.44 61.57
N SER A 13 0.12 -33.31 60.42
CA SER A 13 1.49 -32.76 60.19
C SER A 13 2.60 -33.74 59.78
N THR A 14 3.22 -33.47 58.62
CA THR A 14 4.69 -33.35 58.44
C THR A 14 5.02 -32.82 57.04
N ARG A 15 6.04 -31.94 56.95
CA ARG A 15 6.65 -31.41 55.71
C ARG A 15 7.93 -32.20 55.41
N HIS A 16 8.22 -32.49 54.13
CA HIS A 16 9.53 -32.25 53.47
C HIS A 16 9.50 -32.74 52.00
N THR A 17 9.62 -31.80 51.04
CA THR A 17 10.74 -31.62 50.07
C THR A 17 10.87 -32.65 48.95
N GLY A 18 10.81 -32.18 47.70
CA GLY A 18 11.42 -32.92 46.57
C GLY A 18 10.78 -32.70 45.20
N ARG A 19 11.31 -31.71 44.46
CA ARG A 19 11.42 -31.60 42.98
C ARG A 19 10.41 -32.35 42.07
N TYR A 20 9.57 -31.57 41.38
CA TYR A 20 8.99 -31.95 40.08
C TYR A 20 9.94 -31.51 38.95
N PRO A 21 10.24 -32.36 37.95
CA PRO A 21 10.87 -31.90 36.72
C PRO A 21 9.82 -31.24 35.82
N SER A 22 10.15 -30.01 35.44
CA SER A 22 9.54 -29.22 34.38
C SER A 22 9.74 -29.87 33.02
N GLN A 23 8.66 -30.16 32.30
CA GLN A 23 8.65 -30.12 30.84
C GLN A 23 7.55 -29.17 30.42
N ILE A 24 7.86 -27.88 30.54
CA ILE A 24 7.23 -26.85 29.74
C ILE A 24 7.80 -27.06 28.34
N VAL A 25 6.96 -27.51 27.42
CA VAL A 25 7.24 -27.36 26.00
C VAL A 25 7.21 -25.86 25.73
N ASP A 26 8.38 -25.25 25.62
CA ASP A 26 8.54 -23.89 25.13
C ASP A 26 8.03 -23.86 23.69
N SER A 27 6.74 -23.54 23.53
CA SER A 27 6.25 -23.03 22.27
C SER A 27 6.90 -21.66 22.08
N PRO A 28 7.67 -21.42 21.00
CA PRO A 28 8.21 -20.10 20.75
C PRO A 28 7.02 -19.12 20.66
N PRO A 29 7.14 -17.90 21.20
CA PRO A 29 6.10 -16.91 21.00
C PRO A 29 5.93 -16.71 19.50
N LEU A 30 4.70 -16.89 19.00
CA LEU A 30 4.30 -16.41 17.69
C LEU A 30 4.35 -14.87 17.73
N THR A 31 5.53 -14.29 17.61
CA THR A 31 5.73 -12.88 17.28
C THR A 31 5.49 -12.68 15.78
N GLY A 32 4.31 -13.07 15.32
CA GLY A 32 3.74 -12.60 14.07
C GLY A 32 2.88 -11.39 14.38
N HIS A 33 3.47 -10.19 14.46
CA HIS A 33 2.70 -8.96 14.30
C HIS A 33 2.28 -8.89 12.83
N GLY A 34 1.29 -9.70 12.44
CA GLY A 34 0.63 -9.57 11.16
C GLY A 34 -0.17 -8.29 11.21
N ALA A 35 0.35 -7.23 10.57
CA ALA A 35 -0.35 -5.96 10.42
C ALA A 35 -1.81 -6.23 9.98
N ILE A 36 -2.77 -5.82 10.80
CA ILE A 36 -4.19 -5.97 10.51
C ILE A 36 -4.53 -4.98 9.40
N MET A 37 -4.70 -5.53 8.20
CA MET A 37 -5.19 -4.80 7.04
C MET A 37 -6.63 -4.33 7.28
N VAL A 38 -6.86 -3.01 7.17
CA VAL A 38 -8.18 -2.42 7.41
C VAL A 38 -8.87 -2.14 6.07
N PRO A 39 -10.02 -2.78 5.83
CA PRO A 39 -10.73 -2.61 4.57
C PRO A 39 -11.48 -1.27 4.49
N LEU A 40 -11.67 -0.79 3.26
CA LEU A 40 -12.34 0.43 2.84
C LEU A 40 -13.39 0.05 1.77
N SER A 41 -14.66 0.37 2.03
CA SER A 41 -15.72 0.25 1.02
C SER A 41 -15.68 1.46 0.08
N PHE A 42 -15.50 1.24 -1.21
CA PHE A 42 -15.45 2.29 -2.23
C PHE A 42 -16.02 1.78 -3.56
N GLY A 43 -16.96 2.53 -4.16
CA GLY A 43 -17.55 2.18 -5.45
C GLY A 43 -18.18 0.78 -5.53
N GLY A 44 -18.73 0.28 -4.42
CA GLY A 44 -19.28 -1.08 -4.33
C GLY A 44 -18.23 -2.20 -4.13
N GLN A 45 -16.95 -1.84 -4.05
CA GLN A 45 -15.84 -2.77 -3.86
C GLN A 45 -15.26 -2.67 -2.45
N MET A 46 -14.70 -3.78 -1.97
CA MET A 46 -13.91 -3.79 -0.75
C MET A 46 -12.42 -3.71 -1.10
N LEU A 47 -11.80 -2.59 -0.73
CA LEU A 47 -10.41 -2.26 -1.01
C LEU A 47 -9.61 -2.22 0.28
N THR A 48 -8.32 -2.47 0.23
CA THR A 48 -7.43 -2.39 1.41
C THR A 48 -6.28 -1.45 1.10
N PRO A 49 -6.36 -0.19 1.55
CA PRO A 49 -5.23 0.74 1.46
C PRO A 49 -4.05 0.28 2.32
N LEU A 50 -2.86 0.26 1.74
CA LEU A 50 -1.64 -0.23 2.37
C LEU A 50 -0.68 0.91 2.72
N GLY A 51 0.09 0.71 3.78
CA GLY A 51 1.04 1.71 4.28
C GLY A 51 2.15 2.05 3.29
N GLU A 52 2.40 1.16 2.32
CA GLU A 52 3.33 1.25 1.21
C GLU A 52 2.86 2.23 0.11
N GLY A 53 1.59 2.65 0.12
CA GLY A 53 1.01 3.51 -0.92
C GLY A 53 0.35 2.72 -2.06
N ALA A 54 -0.05 1.48 -1.78
CA ALA A 54 -0.76 0.60 -2.71
C ALA A 54 -2.19 0.32 -2.20
N ILE A 55 -3.06 -0.19 -3.07
CA ILE A 55 -4.35 -0.75 -2.70
C ILE A 55 -4.35 -2.23 -3.06
N HIS A 56 -4.61 -3.09 -2.09
CA HIS A 56 -4.97 -4.48 -2.35
C HIS A 56 -6.48 -4.57 -2.60
N TRP A 57 -6.88 -5.24 -3.67
CA TRP A 57 -8.26 -5.50 -4.05
C TRP A 57 -8.52 -7.02 -4.02
N PRO A 58 -8.99 -7.56 -2.87
CA PRO A 58 -9.09 -8.99 -2.64
C PRO A 58 -10.02 -9.72 -3.62
N ALA A 59 -11.13 -9.09 -4.04
CA ALA A 59 -12.09 -9.73 -4.95
C ALA A 59 -11.50 -10.11 -6.31
N ARG A 60 -10.35 -9.51 -6.69
CA ARG A 60 -9.64 -9.75 -7.95
C ARG A 60 -8.26 -10.35 -7.75
N ASP A 61 -7.85 -10.63 -6.51
CA ASP A 61 -6.44 -10.86 -6.16
C ASP A 61 -5.53 -9.81 -6.82
N ALA A 62 -5.90 -8.53 -6.73
CA ALA A 62 -5.24 -7.46 -7.48
C ALA A 62 -4.50 -6.47 -6.58
N LEU A 63 -3.40 -5.91 -7.08
CA LEU A 63 -2.66 -4.81 -6.46
C LEU A 63 -2.69 -3.58 -7.36
N LEU A 64 -3.06 -2.44 -6.82
CA LEU A 64 -3.09 -1.17 -7.52
C LEU A 64 -2.01 -0.27 -6.92
N VAL A 65 -1.16 0.26 -7.79
CA VAL A 65 -0.07 1.18 -7.45
C VAL A 65 -0.13 2.37 -8.41
N ALA A 66 0.35 3.51 -7.96
CA ALA A 66 0.43 4.70 -8.78
C ALA A 66 1.85 5.26 -8.76
N ASP A 67 2.27 5.87 -9.87
CA ASP A 67 3.47 6.71 -9.91
C ASP A 67 4.72 5.97 -9.40
N LEU A 68 5.07 4.87 -10.07
CA LEU A 68 6.26 4.09 -9.73
C LEU A 68 7.54 4.91 -9.95
N HIS A 69 7.55 5.76 -10.99
CA HIS A 69 8.71 6.61 -11.32
C HIS A 69 10.00 5.79 -11.41
N LEU A 70 9.97 4.66 -12.12
CA LEU A 70 11.18 3.89 -12.42
C LEU A 70 12.11 4.74 -13.29
N GLU A 71 13.43 4.58 -13.11
CA GLU A 71 14.49 5.32 -13.81
C GLU A 71 14.61 6.81 -13.47
N LYS A 72 14.12 7.24 -12.31
CA LYS A 72 14.25 8.65 -11.91
C LYS A 72 15.70 9.05 -11.77
N ALA A 73 16.51 8.25 -11.06
CA ALA A 73 17.90 8.57 -10.82
C ALA A 73 18.73 8.63 -12.11
N SER A 74 18.51 7.69 -13.04
CA SER A 74 19.21 7.68 -14.33
C SER A 74 18.77 8.83 -15.24
N TRP A 75 17.50 9.26 -15.17
CA TRP A 75 17.00 10.43 -15.90
C TRP A 75 17.62 11.74 -15.37
N PHE A 76 17.64 11.96 -14.05
CA PHE A 76 18.24 13.16 -13.44
C PHE A 76 19.77 13.22 -13.62
N ALA A 77 20.44 12.06 -13.65
CA ALA A 77 21.87 11.98 -13.94
C ALA A 77 22.22 12.56 -15.32
N ARG A 78 21.33 12.45 -16.32
CA ARG A 78 21.51 13.08 -17.64
C ARG A 78 21.54 14.61 -17.57
N SER A 79 20.81 15.19 -16.61
CA SER A 79 20.82 16.63 -16.32
C SER A 79 21.89 17.06 -15.30
N GLY A 80 22.80 16.16 -14.92
CA GLY A 80 23.90 16.45 -13.99
C GLY A 80 23.52 16.37 -12.50
N GLN A 81 22.29 15.98 -12.18
CA GLN A 81 21.85 15.78 -10.79
C GLN A 81 21.97 14.30 -10.42
N MET A 82 22.94 13.97 -9.58
CA MET A 82 23.12 12.61 -9.07
C MET A 82 22.09 12.33 -7.97
N LEU A 83 21.15 11.44 -8.25
CA LEU A 83 20.26 10.83 -7.24
C LEU A 83 20.78 9.43 -6.88
N PRO A 84 20.40 8.88 -5.71
CA PRO A 84 20.76 7.51 -5.35
C PRO A 84 20.38 6.51 -6.46
N PRO A 85 21.30 5.68 -6.96
CA PRO A 85 21.10 4.85 -8.17
C PRO A 85 20.23 3.60 -7.94
N TYR A 86 19.64 3.45 -6.75
CA TYR A 86 18.96 2.23 -6.32
C TYR A 86 17.43 2.40 -6.19
N ASP A 87 16.88 3.50 -6.70
CA ASP A 87 15.47 3.86 -6.60
C ASP A 87 14.54 2.87 -7.33
N SER A 88 14.88 2.51 -8.58
CA SER A 88 14.15 1.49 -9.34
C SER A 88 14.17 0.13 -8.63
N LEU A 89 15.34 -0.30 -8.15
CA LEU A 89 15.50 -1.59 -7.45
C LEU A 89 14.75 -1.63 -6.12
N ALA A 90 14.79 -0.56 -5.33
CA ALA A 90 14.04 -0.47 -4.08
C ALA A 90 12.52 -0.53 -4.35
N THR A 91 12.03 0.25 -5.31
CA THR A 91 10.62 0.26 -5.71
C THR A 91 10.16 -1.13 -6.18
N LEU A 92 10.93 -1.79 -7.04
CA LEU A 92 10.61 -3.14 -7.52
C LEU A 92 10.72 -4.21 -6.42
N SER A 93 11.63 -4.03 -5.45
CA SER A 93 11.76 -4.94 -4.30
C SER A 93 10.53 -4.86 -3.39
N ASP A 94 10.08 -3.65 -3.07
CA ASP A 94 8.88 -3.43 -2.26
C ASP A 94 7.63 -3.97 -2.97
N LEU A 95 7.52 -3.74 -4.29
CA LEU A 95 6.42 -4.26 -5.09
C LEU A 95 6.43 -5.79 -5.15
N THR A 96 7.60 -6.40 -5.35
CA THR A 96 7.77 -7.86 -5.33
C THR A 96 7.39 -8.44 -3.97
N ALA A 97 7.76 -7.78 -2.88
CA ALA A 97 7.41 -8.20 -1.53
C ALA A 97 5.89 -8.18 -1.32
N LEU A 98 5.21 -7.12 -1.76
CA LEU A 98 3.75 -7.04 -1.69
C LEU A 98 3.06 -8.10 -2.55
N VAL A 99 3.50 -8.28 -3.79
CA VAL A 99 2.94 -9.29 -4.69
C VAL A 99 3.01 -10.69 -4.08
N ARG A 100 4.15 -11.04 -3.48
CA ARG A 100 4.35 -12.32 -2.79
C ARG A 100 3.55 -12.43 -1.50
N LYS A 101 3.59 -11.40 -0.65
CA LYS A 101 2.92 -11.37 0.66
C LYS A 101 1.40 -11.52 0.51
N LEU A 102 0.83 -10.90 -0.51
CA LEU A 102 -0.61 -10.86 -0.75
C LEU A 102 -1.07 -11.91 -1.76
N ALA A 103 -0.12 -12.63 -2.39
CA ALA A 103 -0.38 -13.63 -3.43
C ALA A 103 -1.27 -13.10 -4.58
N VAL A 104 -1.09 -11.83 -4.94
CA VAL A 104 -1.88 -11.19 -6.01
C VAL A 104 -1.51 -11.79 -7.37
N ARG A 105 -2.51 -11.85 -8.25
CA ARG A 105 -2.41 -12.37 -9.62
C ARG A 105 -2.55 -11.26 -10.66
N GLU A 106 -2.97 -10.08 -10.24
CA GLU A 106 -3.24 -8.93 -11.11
C GLU A 106 -2.56 -7.68 -10.53
N VAL A 107 -1.93 -6.87 -11.38
CA VAL A 107 -1.28 -5.63 -10.98
C VAL A 107 -1.68 -4.52 -11.94
N TRP A 108 -2.15 -3.40 -11.38
CA TRP A 108 -2.48 -2.18 -12.12
C TRP A 108 -1.54 -1.05 -11.71
N CYS A 109 -0.89 -0.45 -12.69
CA CYS A 109 -0.06 0.74 -12.49
C CYS A 109 -0.79 1.96 -13.07
N LEU A 110 -1.24 2.85 -12.18
CA LEU A 110 -2.09 4.02 -12.50
C LEU A 110 -1.27 5.21 -13.02
N GLY A 111 -0.52 4.98 -14.10
CA GLY A 111 0.29 5.98 -14.80
C GLY A 111 1.60 6.37 -14.13
N ASP A 112 2.38 7.15 -14.89
CA ASP A 112 3.74 7.62 -14.58
C ASP A 112 4.64 6.52 -14.00
N SER A 113 4.62 5.36 -14.67
CA SER A 113 5.46 4.23 -14.27
C SER A 113 6.91 4.43 -14.70
N PHE A 114 7.12 5.07 -15.85
CA PHE A 114 8.44 5.43 -16.38
C PHE A 114 8.53 6.93 -16.65
N HIS A 115 9.75 7.42 -16.81
CA HIS A 115 10.01 8.84 -17.08
C HIS A 115 10.04 9.19 -18.58
N ASP A 116 10.19 8.20 -19.47
CA ASP A 116 10.11 8.38 -20.93
C ASP A 116 9.95 7.05 -21.70
N THR A 117 9.93 7.14 -23.03
CA THR A 117 9.79 6.05 -24.02
C THR A 117 10.86 4.95 -23.96
N GLN A 118 12.00 5.17 -23.29
CA GLN A 118 13.10 4.20 -23.23
C GLN A 118 13.31 3.71 -21.79
N GLY A 119 12.27 3.84 -20.95
CA GLY A 119 12.34 3.52 -19.52
C GLY A 119 12.76 2.09 -19.22
N CYS A 120 12.20 1.09 -19.92
CA CYS A 120 12.60 -0.31 -19.71
C CYS A 120 14.07 -0.56 -20.09
N ASP A 121 14.52 -0.04 -21.24
CA ASP A 121 15.89 -0.29 -21.74
C ASP A 121 16.97 0.36 -20.87
N ARG A 122 16.66 1.45 -20.17
CA ARG A 122 17.61 2.14 -19.29
C ARG A 122 17.71 1.58 -17.89
N LEU A 123 16.70 0.81 -17.45
CA LEU A 123 16.77 0.11 -16.17
C LEU A 123 18.08 -0.68 -16.08
N PRO A 124 18.77 -0.67 -14.92
CA PRO A 124 19.84 -1.62 -14.67
C PRO A 124 19.35 -3.05 -14.94
N ALA A 125 20.21 -3.92 -15.46
CA ALA A 125 19.82 -5.28 -15.85
C ALA A 125 19.04 -6.03 -14.75
N ALA A 126 19.48 -5.92 -13.50
CA ALA A 126 18.78 -6.53 -12.36
C ALA A 126 17.35 -5.99 -12.16
N ALA A 127 17.11 -4.70 -12.42
CA ALA A 127 15.77 -4.11 -12.34
C ALA A 127 14.90 -4.54 -13.51
N GLN A 128 15.46 -4.67 -14.72
CA GLN A 128 14.76 -5.26 -15.87
C GLN A 128 14.34 -6.70 -15.58
N ASP A 129 15.25 -7.52 -15.06
CA ASP A 129 14.98 -8.92 -14.73
C ASP A 129 13.87 -9.05 -13.68
N MET A 130 13.91 -8.23 -12.63
CA MET A 130 12.85 -8.18 -11.62
C MET A 130 11.50 -7.78 -12.22
N LEU A 131 11.47 -6.75 -13.06
CA LEU A 131 10.23 -6.28 -13.66
C LEU A 131 9.67 -7.31 -14.65
N ARG A 132 10.52 -7.92 -15.50
CA ARG A 132 10.11 -9.00 -16.41
C ARG A 132 9.57 -10.22 -15.64
N ALA A 133 10.17 -10.56 -14.50
CA ALA A 133 9.66 -11.63 -13.66
C ALA A 133 8.26 -11.31 -13.08
N LEU A 134 8.03 -10.05 -12.68
CA LEU A 134 6.73 -9.60 -12.19
C LEU A 134 5.66 -9.59 -13.29
N THR A 135 5.97 -9.02 -14.46
CA THR A 135 5.03 -8.93 -15.59
C THR A 135 4.74 -10.29 -16.21
N ALA A 136 5.69 -11.24 -16.17
CA ALA A 136 5.45 -12.62 -16.59
C ALA A 136 4.67 -13.44 -15.53
N GLY A 137 4.83 -13.11 -14.25
CA GLY A 137 4.21 -13.84 -13.13
C GLY A 137 2.79 -13.38 -12.78
N THR A 138 2.32 -12.27 -13.34
CA THR A 138 1.01 -11.66 -13.02
C THR A 138 0.35 -11.10 -14.27
N ARG A 139 -0.98 -10.93 -14.23
CA ARG A 139 -1.69 -10.11 -15.22
C ARG A 139 -1.36 -8.65 -14.94
N TRP A 140 -0.45 -8.10 -15.72
CA TRP A 140 0.08 -6.77 -15.50
C TRP A 140 -0.50 -5.77 -16.48
N THR A 141 -1.05 -4.67 -15.98
CA THR A 141 -1.59 -3.60 -16.82
C THR A 141 -1.03 -2.24 -16.43
N TRP A 142 -0.47 -1.57 -17.44
CA TRP A 142 0.01 -0.21 -17.39
C TRP A 142 -1.09 0.72 -17.89
N ILE A 143 -1.56 1.62 -17.03
CA ILE A 143 -2.33 2.77 -17.46
C ILE A 143 -1.34 3.85 -17.90
N THR A 144 -1.58 4.50 -19.05
CA THR A 144 -0.71 5.59 -19.52
C THR A 144 -0.84 6.81 -18.63
N GLY A 145 0.30 7.41 -18.29
CA GLY A 145 0.41 8.72 -17.65
C GLY A 145 0.94 9.78 -18.60
N ASN A 146 1.22 10.98 -18.08
CA ASN A 146 1.69 12.09 -18.89
C ASN A 146 3.08 11.84 -19.48
N HIS A 147 3.90 11.04 -18.79
CA HIS A 147 5.28 10.72 -19.17
C HIS A 147 5.40 9.42 -19.98
N ASP A 148 4.26 8.82 -20.31
CA ASP A 148 4.12 7.39 -20.58
C ASP A 148 3.51 7.18 -21.99
N PRO A 149 4.25 7.42 -23.07
CA PRO A 149 3.74 7.30 -24.43
C PRO A 149 3.40 5.85 -24.82
N HIS A 150 2.45 5.72 -25.74
CA HIS A 150 2.01 4.45 -26.32
C HIS A 150 3.09 3.73 -27.12
N GLY A 151 2.94 2.41 -27.26
CA GLY A 151 3.70 1.60 -28.21
C GLY A 151 5.13 1.27 -27.77
N VAL A 152 5.43 1.39 -26.49
CA VAL A 152 6.75 1.12 -25.90
C VAL A 152 6.70 -0.19 -25.11
N ASP A 153 7.69 -1.07 -25.31
CA ASP A 153 7.86 -2.25 -24.46
C ASP A 153 8.24 -1.80 -23.04
N ARG A 154 7.36 -2.13 -22.08
CA ARG A 154 7.51 -1.81 -20.64
C ARG A 154 8.01 -3.01 -19.86
N CYS A 155 8.87 -3.81 -20.49
CA CYS A 155 9.31 -5.10 -19.99
C CYS A 155 8.12 -6.08 -19.84
N GLY A 156 7.18 -6.08 -20.80
CA GLY A 156 5.94 -6.87 -20.77
C GLY A 156 4.73 -6.15 -20.14
N GLY A 157 3.60 -6.86 -20.07
CA GLY A 157 2.31 -6.32 -19.60
C GLY A 157 1.49 -5.60 -20.68
N ASP A 158 0.20 -5.43 -20.42
CA ASP A 158 -0.74 -4.72 -21.30
C ASP A 158 -0.69 -3.21 -21.05
N VAL A 159 -0.91 -2.40 -22.08
CA VAL A 159 -0.93 -0.93 -21.98
C VAL A 159 -2.28 -0.39 -22.43
N VAL A 160 -2.92 0.43 -21.60
CA VAL A 160 -4.23 1.05 -21.86
C VAL A 160 -4.24 2.50 -21.37
N ASP A 161 -5.16 3.33 -21.87
CA ASP A 161 -5.30 4.73 -21.40
C ASP A 161 -6.08 4.87 -20.09
N GLU A 162 -7.13 4.09 -19.99
CA GLU A 162 -7.99 4.00 -18.82
C GLU A 162 -8.70 2.64 -18.88
N ALA A 163 -9.21 2.17 -17.74
CA ALA A 163 -9.93 0.92 -17.66
C ALA A 163 -11.14 1.03 -16.73
N LEU A 164 -12.31 0.63 -17.21
CA LEU A 164 -13.48 0.42 -16.35
C LEU A 164 -13.50 -1.05 -15.91
N VAL A 165 -13.23 -1.30 -14.63
CA VAL A 165 -13.13 -2.64 -14.05
C VAL A 165 -14.10 -2.75 -12.89
N ASP A 166 -15.09 -3.64 -12.99
CA ASP A 166 -16.11 -3.90 -11.95
C ASP A 166 -16.77 -2.63 -11.39
N GLY A 167 -17.02 -1.65 -12.27
CA GLY A 167 -17.63 -0.36 -11.92
C GLY A 167 -16.66 0.71 -11.40
N LEU A 168 -15.38 0.39 -11.23
CA LEU A 168 -14.32 1.32 -10.86
C LEU A 168 -13.59 1.81 -12.12
N MET A 169 -13.49 3.12 -12.28
CA MET A 169 -12.67 3.73 -13.31
C MET A 169 -11.22 3.81 -12.83
N LEU A 170 -10.29 3.19 -13.54
CA LEU A 170 -8.85 3.25 -13.27
C LEU A 170 -8.22 4.17 -14.31
N ARG A 171 -7.50 5.21 -13.87
CA ARG A 171 -6.88 6.22 -14.73
C ARG A 171 -5.64 6.83 -14.08
N HIS A 172 -4.82 7.57 -14.82
CA HIS A 172 -3.66 8.24 -14.24
C HIS A 172 -4.03 9.48 -13.43
N ALA A 173 -4.74 10.44 -14.00
CA ALA A 173 -5.13 11.69 -13.35
C ALA A 173 -6.65 11.76 -13.15
N ALA A 174 -7.10 12.22 -11.98
CA ALA A 174 -8.52 12.32 -11.65
C ALA A 174 -9.25 13.28 -12.60
N HIS A 175 -10.47 12.92 -12.98
CA HIS A 175 -11.32 13.74 -13.85
C HIS A 175 -12.47 14.33 -13.06
N ALA A 176 -12.50 15.65 -12.87
CA ALA A 176 -13.47 16.31 -11.98
C ALA A 176 -14.93 15.96 -12.31
N ASP A 177 -15.26 15.85 -13.60
CA ASP A 177 -16.62 15.59 -14.06
C ASP A 177 -16.96 14.09 -14.20
N GLU A 178 -16.06 13.17 -13.83
CA GLU A 178 -16.34 11.73 -13.89
C GLU A 178 -17.29 11.33 -12.73
N PRO A 179 -18.54 10.92 -13.02
CA PRO A 179 -19.52 10.57 -11.98
C PRO A 179 -19.28 9.17 -11.39
N ARG A 180 -18.57 8.28 -12.08
CA ARG A 180 -18.29 6.93 -11.58
C ARG A 180 -17.23 6.98 -10.47
N PRO A 181 -17.22 6.00 -9.56
CA PRO A 181 -16.11 5.82 -8.64
C PRO A 181 -14.81 5.61 -9.41
N GLU A 182 -13.80 6.44 -9.15
CA GLU A 182 -12.51 6.36 -9.83
C GLU A 182 -11.32 6.25 -8.87
N LEU A 183 -10.27 5.59 -9.35
CA LEU A 183 -8.97 5.48 -8.70
C LEU A 183 -7.90 6.06 -9.62
N SER A 184 -7.06 6.94 -9.07
CA SER A 184 -6.04 7.64 -9.84
C SER A 184 -4.75 7.90 -9.06
N GLY A 185 -3.68 8.27 -9.75
CA GLY A 185 -2.40 8.69 -9.20
C GLY A 185 -2.14 10.18 -9.40
N HIS A 186 -1.00 10.49 -10.02
CA HIS A 186 -0.55 11.79 -10.53
C HIS A 186 -0.12 12.82 -9.47
N TYR A 187 -0.95 13.07 -8.46
CA TYR A 187 -0.75 14.21 -7.54
C TYR A 187 0.23 13.94 -6.38
N HIS A 188 0.48 12.66 -6.10
CA HIS A 188 1.30 12.14 -4.99
C HIS A 188 0.92 12.79 -3.63
N PRO A 189 -0.35 12.70 -3.21
CA PRO A 189 -0.85 13.37 -2.01
C PRO A 189 -0.04 13.06 -0.75
N LYS A 190 0.31 14.11 -0.01
CA LYS A 190 0.94 14.06 1.31
C LYS A 190 0.13 14.84 2.33
N LEU A 191 -0.21 14.19 3.44
CA LEU A 191 -0.77 14.83 4.61
C LEU A 191 0.36 15.47 5.42
N ARG A 192 0.29 16.79 5.61
CA ARG A 192 1.24 17.54 6.44
C ARG A 192 0.54 18.05 7.69
N VAL A 193 1.01 17.60 8.86
CA VAL A 193 0.44 17.97 10.16
C VAL A 193 1.54 18.44 11.11
N ARG A 194 1.26 19.49 11.89
CA ARG A 194 2.15 19.94 12.96
C ARG A 194 1.81 19.21 14.26
N VAL A 195 2.76 18.44 14.77
CA VAL A 195 2.64 17.71 16.04
C VAL A 195 3.79 18.12 16.94
N ARG A 196 3.48 18.66 18.13
CA ARG A 196 4.48 19.13 19.11
C ARG A 196 5.56 20.03 18.49
N GLY A 197 5.12 20.98 17.66
CA GLY A 197 6.00 21.94 16.97
C GLY A 197 6.76 21.38 15.75
N LYS A 198 6.72 20.07 15.49
CA LYS A 198 7.37 19.44 14.33
C LYS A 198 6.37 19.23 13.20
N LEU A 199 6.77 19.59 11.97
CA LEU A 199 5.99 19.28 10.77
C LEU A 199 6.25 17.82 10.37
N ILE A 200 5.20 17.00 10.39
CA ILE A 200 5.24 15.62 9.94
C ILE A 200 4.56 15.57 8.57
N SER A 201 5.25 14.96 7.60
CA SER A 201 4.73 14.70 6.26
C SER A 201 4.64 13.20 6.05
N ARG A 202 3.47 12.72 5.62
CA ARG A 202 3.21 11.31 5.31
C ARG A 202 2.44 11.23 4.00
N ARG A 203 2.76 10.22 3.19
CA ARG A 203 1.88 9.85 2.07
C ARG A 203 0.48 9.52 2.60
N CYS A 204 -0.54 9.92 1.87
CA CYS A 204 -1.92 9.63 2.20
C CYS A 204 -2.70 9.35 0.92
N PHE A 205 -3.79 8.61 1.01
CA PHE A 205 -4.79 8.58 -0.04
C PHE A 205 -5.71 9.78 0.14
N VAL A 206 -6.24 10.35 -0.94
CA VAL A 206 -7.30 11.37 -0.86
C VAL A 206 -8.59 10.76 -1.37
N ALA A 207 -9.61 10.72 -0.52
CA ALA A 207 -10.86 10.02 -0.79
C ALA A 207 -12.08 10.92 -0.68
N THR A 208 -13.03 10.73 -1.59
CA THR A 208 -14.40 11.26 -1.54
C THR A 208 -15.39 10.12 -1.78
N GLY A 209 -16.68 10.42 -1.95
CA GLY A 209 -17.68 9.41 -2.33
C GLY A 209 -17.43 8.78 -3.71
N SER A 210 -16.73 9.47 -4.60
CA SER A 210 -16.48 9.01 -5.99
C SER A 210 -15.02 9.04 -6.42
N LYS A 211 -14.12 9.62 -5.63
CA LYS A 211 -12.70 9.76 -5.98
C LYS A 211 -11.83 9.07 -4.95
N LEU A 212 -10.83 8.30 -5.40
CA LEU A 212 -9.78 7.75 -4.54
C LEU A 212 -8.41 7.93 -5.20
N ILE A 213 -7.71 8.99 -4.80
CA ILE A 213 -6.37 9.30 -5.29
C ILE A 213 -5.33 8.57 -4.43
N LEU A 214 -4.49 7.77 -5.07
CA LEU A 214 -3.38 7.06 -4.47
C LEU A 214 -2.18 8.00 -4.30
N PRO A 215 -1.40 7.86 -3.22
CA PRO A 215 -0.06 8.44 -3.17
C PRO A 215 0.86 7.73 -4.16
N ALA A 216 2.00 8.35 -4.47
CA ALA A 216 3.02 7.65 -5.21
C ALA A 216 3.58 6.46 -4.43
N PHE A 217 3.77 5.37 -5.16
CA PHE A 217 4.45 4.17 -4.66
C PHE A 217 5.97 4.32 -4.74
N GLY A 218 6.48 5.00 -5.79
CA GLY A 218 7.91 5.17 -6.03
C GLY A 218 8.67 5.82 -4.87
N SER A 219 9.88 5.33 -4.61
CA SER A 219 10.71 5.74 -3.45
C SER A 219 11.22 7.18 -3.51
N LEU A 220 11.28 7.78 -4.71
CA LEU A 220 11.92 9.07 -4.95
C LEU A 220 10.92 10.13 -5.45
N THR A 221 9.77 10.24 -4.78
CA THR A 221 8.68 11.11 -5.20
C THR A 221 8.51 12.36 -4.33
N GLY A 222 8.21 13.47 -5.02
CA GLY A 222 7.75 14.71 -4.41
C GLY A 222 6.36 14.53 -3.83
N GLY A 223 5.55 15.58 -3.82
CA GLY A 223 4.13 15.41 -3.55
C GLY A 223 3.45 16.66 -3.07
N LEU A 224 2.22 16.81 -3.52
CA LEU A 224 1.36 17.91 -3.17
C LEU A 224 0.84 17.75 -1.75
N ASP A 225 0.59 18.87 -1.09
CA ASP A 225 -0.21 18.83 0.13
C ASP A 225 -1.58 18.24 -0.19
N ALA A 226 -2.18 17.45 0.70
CA ALA A 226 -3.52 16.91 0.47
C ALA A 226 -4.58 18.03 0.26
N THR A 227 -4.31 19.24 0.76
CA THR A 227 -5.14 20.44 0.57
C THR A 227 -4.73 21.31 -0.63
N HIS A 228 -3.79 20.84 -1.47
CA HIS A 228 -3.31 21.61 -2.61
C HIS A 228 -4.45 21.93 -3.60
N PRO A 229 -4.51 23.15 -4.19
CA PRO A 229 -5.62 23.55 -5.06
C PRO A 229 -5.90 22.61 -6.23
N GLU A 230 -4.88 21.96 -6.78
CA GLU A 230 -5.06 20.99 -7.87
C GLU A 230 -5.80 19.72 -7.42
N ILE A 231 -5.47 19.20 -6.23
CA ILE A 231 -6.18 18.05 -5.65
C ILE A 231 -7.62 18.48 -5.32
N VAL A 232 -7.80 19.64 -4.68
CA VAL A 232 -9.13 20.18 -4.34
C VAL A 232 -9.98 20.39 -5.59
N ARG A 233 -9.40 20.86 -6.70
CA ARG A 233 -10.09 21.00 -7.98
C ARG A 233 -10.50 19.65 -8.56
N ALA A 234 -9.67 18.64 -8.41
CA ALA A 234 -9.93 17.30 -8.93
C ALA A 234 -10.99 16.54 -8.12
N VAL A 235 -10.98 16.66 -6.79
CA VAL A 235 -11.87 15.88 -5.90
C VAL A 235 -13.07 16.66 -5.37
N GLY A 236 -13.05 17.98 -5.47
CA GLY A 236 -14.04 18.87 -4.87
C GLY A 236 -13.71 19.27 -3.43
N LYS A 237 -14.67 19.94 -2.77
CA LYS A 237 -14.46 20.63 -1.48
C LYS A 237 -14.55 19.74 -0.23
N GLN A 238 -15.02 18.50 -0.36
CA GLN A 238 -15.20 17.58 0.76
C GLN A 238 -14.46 16.28 0.48
N ALA A 239 -13.27 16.18 1.06
CA ALA A 239 -12.41 15.02 0.93
C ALA A 239 -11.78 14.67 2.27
N ASP A 240 -11.26 13.45 2.35
CA ASP A 240 -10.49 12.99 3.49
C ASP A 240 -9.12 12.50 3.04
N ALA A 241 -8.10 12.83 3.81
CA ALA A 241 -6.83 12.14 3.75
C ALA A 241 -6.91 10.85 4.57
N LEU A 242 -6.63 9.72 3.93
CA LEU A 242 -6.55 8.40 4.56
C LEU A 242 -5.09 8.00 4.73
N VAL A 243 -4.70 7.64 5.95
CA VAL A 243 -3.33 7.19 6.27
C VAL A 243 -3.39 5.80 6.89
N PRO A 244 -3.02 4.75 6.13
CA PRO A 244 -2.91 3.42 6.69
C PRO A 244 -1.75 3.35 7.68
N VAL A 245 -2.03 2.80 8.84
CA VAL A 245 -1.04 2.40 9.85
C VAL A 245 -1.29 0.94 10.21
N GLU A 246 -0.35 0.31 10.89
CA GLU A 246 -0.27 -1.15 11.08
C GLU A 246 -1.61 -1.87 11.32
N ASN A 247 -2.50 -1.31 12.15
CA ASN A 247 -3.80 -1.92 12.48
C ASN A 247 -5.00 -0.96 12.32
N ARG A 248 -4.82 0.20 11.65
CA ARG A 248 -5.87 1.23 11.52
C ARG A 248 -5.76 1.98 10.20
N LEU A 249 -6.90 2.43 9.69
CA LEU A 249 -6.96 3.45 8.63
C LEU A 249 -7.35 4.78 9.27
N LEU A 250 -6.38 5.68 9.47
CA LEU A 250 -6.64 7.01 10.02
C LEU A 250 -7.29 7.89 8.95
N ARG A 251 -8.30 8.66 9.34
CA ARG A 251 -9.05 9.56 8.45
C ARG A 251 -8.94 10.99 8.95
N PHE A 252 -8.54 11.90 8.08
CA PHE A 252 -8.38 13.32 8.36
C PHE A 252 -9.23 14.13 7.38
N PRO A 253 -10.28 14.81 7.84
CA PRO A 253 -11.05 15.71 7.00
C PRO A 253 -10.15 16.80 6.40
N LEU A 254 -10.23 16.98 5.09
CA LEU A 254 -9.56 18.05 4.38
C LEU A 254 -10.54 19.21 4.27
N ALA A 255 -10.33 20.24 5.09
CA ALA A 255 -11.04 21.50 4.92
C ALA A 255 -10.37 22.29 3.79
N ALA A 256 -11.11 22.51 2.70
CA ALA A 256 -10.75 23.47 1.66
C ALA A 256 -11.22 24.88 2.04
#